data_AF-A0A2K6GQE2-F1
#
_entry.id   AF-A0A2K6GQE2-F1
#
_cell.length_a   1.000
_cell.length_b   1.000
_cell.length_c   1.000
_cell.angle_alpha   90.00
_cell.angle_beta   90.00
_cell.angle_gamma   90.00
#
_symmetry.space_group_name_H-M   'P 1'
#
loop_
_entity.id
_entity.type
_entity.pdbx_description
1 polymer ?
#
loop_
_entity_poly.entity_id
_entity_poly.type
_entity_poly.pdbx_seq_one_letter_code
_entity_poly.pdbx_strand_id
1 'polypeptide(L)'
;MSEDRAILKVTSDLKAAVSAILQGYGDRQGPVTDASAELHRLCGCLELLLQFDQKEQKSFLGPRKDYWDFLCTALRRQRGDTEAARLVCSQDKLKTPLGKGRAFIRFCLVHGQLAEALQLCLLNPELTREWYGPRSPLLCPELREDILDSLYALNGVAFDLDLQRPDLDEAWPMFSE
;
A
#
# COMPACT_ATOMS: atom_id res chain seq x y z
N MET A 1 22.28 11.76 8.59
CA MET A 1 22.15 11.45 10.04
C MET A 1 20.69 11.47 10.54
N SER A 2 19.97 12.60 10.55
CA SER A 2 18.54 12.61 10.96
C SER A 2 17.60 12.08 9.87
N GLU A 3 17.99 12.24 8.61
CA GLU A 3 17.15 11.89 7.45
C GLU A 3 17.21 10.40 7.12
N ASP A 4 18.41 9.79 7.15
CA ASP A 4 18.59 8.34 7.03
C ASP A 4 17.82 7.58 8.13
N ARG A 5 17.73 8.18 9.33
CA ARG A 5 16.93 7.65 10.43
C ARG A 5 15.44 7.61 10.11
N ALA A 6 14.92 8.57 9.35
CA ALA A 6 13.50 8.59 8.98
C ALA A 6 13.17 7.51 7.94
N ILE A 7 14.04 7.32 6.94
CA ILE A 7 13.90 6.26 5.92
C ILE A 7 13.96 4.88 6.61
N LEU A 8 14.97 4.66 7.44
CA LEU A 8 15.12 3.40 8.16
C LEU A 8 13.93 3.13 9.10
N LYS A 9 13.39 4.19 9.72
CA LYS A 9 12.21 4.08 10.58
C LYS A 9 10.96 3.65 9.80
N VAL A 10 10.65 4.27 8.66
CA VAL A 10 9.44 3.90 7.90
C VAL A 10 9.52 2.46 7.39
N THR A 11 10.69 2.02 6.93
CA THR A 11 10.90 0.63 6.53
C THR A 11 10.86 -0.32 7.72
N SER A 12 11.46 0.01 8.86
CA SER A 12 11.42 -0.84 10.06
C SER A 12 10.02 -0.97 10.64
N ASP A 13 9.24 0.12 10.64
CA ASP A 13 7.87 0.14 11.16
C ASP A 13 6.97 -0.76 10.29
N LEU A 14 7.12 -0.74 8.95
CA LEU A 14 6.43 -1.67 8.07
C LEU A 14 6.81 -3.13 8.35
N LYS A 15 8.11 -3.43 8.46
CA LYS A 15 8.60 -4.79 8.78
C LYS A 15 8.06 -5.30 10.10
N ALA A 16 7.99 -4.44 11.12
CA ALA A 16 7.42 -4.77 12.41
C ALA A 16 5.92 -5.06 12.32
N ALA A 17 5.17 -4.28 11.53
CA ALA A 17 3.74 -4.50 11.31
C ALA A 17 3.46 -5.82 10.57
N VAL A 18 4.25 -6.14 9.55
CA VAL A 18 4.21 -7.44 8.85
C VAL A 18 4.50 -8.58 9.84
N SER A 19 5.55 -8.45 10.65
CA SER A 19 5.92 -9.48 11.63
C SER A 19 4.81 -9.73 12.65
N ALA A 20 4.12 -8.68 13.10
CA ALA A 20 2.99 -8.80 14.00
C ALA A 20 1.83 -9.58 13.38
N ILE A 21 1.50 -9.32 12.10
CA ILE A 21 0.51 -10.11 11.36
C ILE A 21 0.91 -11.57 11.27
N LEU A 22 2.16 -11.87 10.89
CA LEU A 22 2.64 -13.24 10.75
C LEU A 22 2.64 -14.01 12.08
N GLN A 23 2.96 -13.35 13.19
CA GLN A 23 2.95 -13.94 14.52
C GLN A 23 1.52 -14.17 15.05
N GLY A 24 0.61 -13.23 14.78
CA GLY A 24 -0.79 -13.30 15.24
C GLY A 24 -1.65 -14.24 14.40
N TYR A 25 -1.43 -14.28 13.08
CA TYR A 25 -2.34 -14.92 12.12
C TYR A 25 -1.66 -15.98 11.27
N GLY A 26 -0.43 -16.37 11.61
CA GLY A 26 0.22 -17.55 11.05
C GLY A 26 -0.56 -18.85 11.35
N ASP A 27 -0.17 -19.92 10.67
CA ASP A 27 -0.70 -21.29 10.56
C ASP A 27 -2.10 -21.71 11.07
N ARG A 28 -2.74 -21.14 12.11
CA ARG A 28 -4.00 -21.66 12.70
C ARG A 28 -4.98 -20.67 13.39
N GLN A 29 -4.81 -19.35 13.33
CA GLN A 29 -5.70 -18.42 14.09
C GLN A 29 -6.90 -17.82 13.31
N GLY A 30 -7.15 -18.28 12.08
CA GLY A 30 -8.22 -17.75 11.23
C GLY A 30 -7.76 -16.52 10.41
N PRO A 31 -8.64 -15.98 9.55
CA PRO A 31 -8.26 -14.86 8.69
C PRO A 31 -8.10 -13.57 9.50
N VAL A 32 -7.23 -12.69 9.03
CA VAL A 32 -7.16 -11.30 9.49
C VAL A 32 -8.45 -10.58 9.07
N THR A 33 -9.14 -9.96 10.02
CA THR A 33 -10.40 -9.23 9.76
C THR A 33 -10.23 -7.74 10.04
N ASP A 34 -11.26 -6.95 9.70
CA ASP A 34 -11.32 -5.50 9.96
C ASP A 34 -11.24 -5.11 11.44
N ALA A 35 -11.42 -6.06 12.37
CA ALA A 35 -11.25 -5.83 13.80
C ALA A 35 -9.79 -5.96 14.27
N SER A 36 -8.83 -6.29 13.39
CA SER A 36 -7.43 -6.46 13.75
C SER A 36 -6.70 -5.12 13.92
N ALA A 37 -6.12 -4.92 15.10
CA ALA A 37 -5.24 -3.78 15.37
C ALA A 37 -3.93 -3.88 14.56
N GLU A 38 -3.45 -5.10 14.31
CA GLU A 38 -2.29 -5.40 13.47
C GLU A 38 -2.56 -5.02 12.02
N LEU A 39 -3.76 -5.28 11.50
CA LEU A 39 -4.16 -4.85 10.16
C LEU A 39 -4.15 -3.33 10.04
N HIS A 40 -4.77 -2.64 11.01
CA HIS A 40 -4.78 -1.17 11.04
C HIS A 40 -3.35 -0.61 11.00
N ARG A 41 -2.45 -1.18 11.82
CA ARG A 41 -1.03 -0.80 11.84
C ARG A 41 -0.34 -1.09 10.52
N LEU A 42 -0.53 -2.26 9.92
CA LEU A 42 0.05 -2.63 8.62
C LEU A 42 -0.35 -1.63 7.53
N CYS A 43 -1.66 -1.36 7.41
CA CYS A 43 -2.20 -0.44 6.42
C CYS A 43 -1.65 0.99 6.61
N GLY A 44 -1.61 1.48 7.84
CA GLY A 44 -1.03 2.79 8.16
C GLY A 44 0.47 2.87 7.84
N CYS A 45 1.26 1.86 8.21
CA CYS A 45 2.69 1.81 7.91
C CYS A 45 2.97 1.77 6.40
N LEU A 46 2.18 0.99 5.65
CA LEU A 46 2.32 0.90 4.20
C LEU A 46 1.94 2.20 3.50
N GLU A 47 0.84 2.85 3.91
CA GLU A 47 0.43 4.16 3.40
C GLU A 47 1.51 5.21 3.65
N LEU A 48 2.06 5.27 4.87
CA LEU A 48 3.17 6.17 5.21
C LEU A 48 4.40 5.92 4.33
N LEU A 49 4.73 4.65 4.07
CA LEU A 49 5.85 4.30 3.19
C LEU A 49 5.59 4.76 1.75
N LEU A 50 4.39 4.53 1.23
CA LEU A 50 4.00 4.92 -0.13
C LEU A 50 3.87 6.43 -0.33
N GLN A 51 3.69 7.19 0.75
CA GLN A 51 3.70 8.65 0.74
C GLN A 51 5.09 9.25 1.05
N PHE A 52 6.02 8.44 1.57
CA PHE A 52 7.33 8.93 1.99
C PHE A 52 8.14 9.46 0.80
N ASP A 53 8.52 10.73 0.90
CA ASP A 53 9.22 11.48 -0.15
C ASP A 53 8.50 11.44 -1.51
N GLN A 54 7.17 11.27 -1.52
CA GLN A 54 6.37 11.40 -2.72
C GLN A 54 6.38 12.85 -3.20
N LYS A 55 6.63 13.04 -4.50
CA LYS A 55 6.62 14.36 -5.13
C LYS A 55 5.19 14.84 -5.29
N GLU A 56 4.93 16.09 -4.92
CA GLU A 56 3.66 16.72 -5.25
C GLU A 56 3.48 16.81 -6.76
N GLN A 57 2.54 16.03 -7.29
CA GLN A 57 2.17 16.11 -8.69
C GLN A 57 1.13 17.22 -8.84
N LYS A 58 1.57 18.39 -9.33
CA LYS A 58 0.67 19.52 -9.58
C LYS A 58 -0.26 19.19 -10.74
N SER A 59 -1.56 19.11 -10.47
CA SER A 59 -2.58 19.17 -11.50
C SER A 59 -3.06 20.61 -11.61
N PHE A 60 -3.05 21.21 -12.80
CA PHE A 60 -3.45 22.62 -12.98
C PHE A 60 -4.92 22.88 -12.63
N LEU A 61 -5.79 21.86 -12.70
CA LEU A 61 -7.24 21.96 -12.42
C LEU A 61 -7.82 20.66 -11.80
N GLY A 62 -6.99 19.70 -11.39
CA GLY A 62 -7.44 18.40 -10.91
C GLY A 62 -7.17 18.19 -9.41
N PRO A 63 -7.76 17.13 -8.81
CA PRO A 63 -7.48 16.78 -7.43
C PRO A 63 -5.97 16.50 -7.21
N ARG A 64 -5.49 16.72 -5.98
CA ARG A 64 -4.14 16.35 -5.57
C ARG A 64 -3.97 14.84 -5.79
N LYS A 65 -2.97 14.47 -6.58
CA LYS A 65 -2.64 13.06 -6.79
C LYS A 65 -1.94 12.49 -5.56
N ASP A 66 -2.10 11.20 -5.36
CA ASP A 66 -1.51 10.44 -4.25
C ASP A 66 -0.86 9.14 -4.78
N TYR A 67 -0.42 8.25 -3.87
CA TYR A 67 0.18 6.97 -4.24
C TYR A 67 -0.74 6.10 -5.10
N TRP A 68 -2.06 6.26 -4.98
CA TRP A 68 -3.00 5.58 -5.87
C TRP A 68 -2.78 5.91 -7.34
N ASP A 69 -2.56 7.18 -7.67
CA ASP A 69 -2.33 7.60 -9.04
C ASP A 69 -1.03 7.04 -9.61
N PHE A 70 0.01 6.93 -8.76
CA PHE A 70 1.26 6.23 -9.09
C PHE A 70 0.97 4.76 -9.41
N LEU A 71 0.34 4.03 -8.49
CA LEU A 71 0.02 2.61 -8.64
C LEU A 71 -0.82 2.36 -9.90
N CYS A 72 -1.87 3.14 -10.13
CA CYS A 72 -2.69 3.06 -11.33
C CYS A 72 -1.89 3.31 -12.61
N THR A 73 -1.03 4.34 -12.61
CA THR A 73 -0.22 4.67 -13.79
C THR A 73 0.78 3.57 -14.09
N ALA A 74 1.46 3.06 -13.06
CA ALA A 74 2.47 2.04 -13.20
C ALA A 74 1.85 0.69 -13.62
N LEU A 75 0.77 0.25 -12.97
CA LEU A 75 0.09 -1.00 -13.33
C LEU A 75 -0.47 -0.96 -14.75
N ARG A 76 -1.08 0.16 -15.18
CA ARG A 76 -1.56 0.31 -16.56
C ARG A 76 -0.45 0.22 -17.59
N ARG A 77 0.73 0.80 -17.31
CA ARG A 77 1.89 0.68 -18.20
C ARG A 77 2.41 -0.75 -18.31
N GLN A 78 2.29 -1.56 -17.26
CA GLN A 78 2.86 -2.92 -17.22
C GLN A 78 1.88 -4.01 -17.68
N ARG A 79 0.61 -3.95 -17.25
CA ARG A 79 -0.38 -5.01 -17.47
C ARG A 79 -1.68 -4.53 -18.14
N GLY A 80 -1.78 -3.25 -18.49
CA GLY A 80 -3.06 -2.65 -18.90
C GLY A 80 -4.02 -2.49 -17.72
N ASP A 81 -5.32 -2.40 -17.99
CA ASP A 81 -6.34 -2.27 -16.94
C ASP A 81 -6.46 -3.56 -16.12
N THR A 82 -5.98 -3.50 -14.87
CA THR A 82 -6.08 -4.62 -13.93
C THR A 82 -7.50 -4.73 -13.35
N GLU A 83 -7.91 -5.93 -12.96
CA GLU A 83 -9.20 -6.16 -12.27
C GLU A 83 -9.30 -5.32 -10.99
N ALA A 84 -8.22 -5.31 -10.19
CA ALA A 84 -8.12 -4.49 -8.99
C ALA A 84 -8.34 -3.00 -9.28
N ALA A 85 -7.70 -2.46 -10.33
CA ALA A 85 -7.87 -1.06 -10.70
C ALA A 85 -9.29 -0.74 -11.17
N ARG A 86 -9.91 -1.63 -11.96
CA ARG A 86 -11.30 -1.47 -12.41
C ARG A 86 -12.27 -1.53 -11.24
N LEU A 87 -12.10 -2.47 -10.31
CA LEU A 87 -12.97 -2.62 -9.15
C LEU A 87 -12.90 -1.39 -8.26
N VAL A 88 -11.70 -0.92 -7.90
CA VAL A 88 -11.52 0.28 -7.09
C VAL A 88 -12.06 1.52 -7.81
N CYS A 89 -11.84 1.66 -9.11
CA CYS A 89 -12.40 2.79 -9.87
C CYS A 89 -13.93 2.76 -9.98
N SER A 90 -14.55 1.58 -9.93
CA SER A 90 -16.01 1.39 -9.97
C SER A 90 -16.70 1.66 -8.63
N GLN A 91 -15.95 1.89 -7.55
CA GLN A 91 -16.53 2.22 -6.25
C GLN A 91 -16.96 3.68 -6.19
N ASP A 92 -18.23 3.92 -6.56
CA ASP A 92 -18.82 5.26 -6.59
C ASP A 92 -18.76 5.99 -5.25
N LYS A 93 -18.61 5.27 -4.13
CA LYS A 93 -18.56 5.86 -2.79
C LYS A 93 -17.22 6.55 -2.49
N LEU A 94 -16.11 6.11 -3.10
CA LEU A 94 -14.78 6.65 -2.86
C LEU A 94 -14.46 7.81 -3.80
N LYS A 95 -14.27 8.99 -3.23
CA LYS A 95 -14.13 10.25 -3.97
C LYS A 95 -12.68 10.71 -4.09
N THR A 96 -11.80 10.29 -3.19
CA THR A 96 -10.40 10.75 -3.17
C THR A 96 -9.44 9.70 -3.75
N PRO A 97 -8.30 10.12 -4.35
CA PRO A 97 -7.23 9.20 -4.70
C PRO A 97 -6.72 8.41 -3.49
N LEU A 98 -6.65 9.04 -2.31
CA LEU A 98 -6.23 8.40 -1.08
C LEU A 98 -7.15 7.23 -0.69
N GLY A 99 -8.46 7.46 -0.62
CA GLY A 99 -9.44 6.42 -0.31
C GLY A 99 -9.43 5.27 -1.32
N LYS A 100 -9.24 5.57 -2.61
CA LYS A 100 -9.05 4.56 -3.65
C LYS A 100 -7.75 3.75 -3.45
N GLY A 101 -6.66 4.40 -3.08
CA GLY A 101 -5.41 3.74 -2.71
C GLY A 101 -5.58 2.76 -1.54
N ARG A 102 -6.33 3.18 -0.52
CA ARG A 102 -6.67 2.34 0.64
C ARG A 102 -7.51 1.13 0.25
N ALA A 103 -8.52 1.33 -0.60
CA ALA A 103 -9.34 0.24 -1.13
C ALA A 103 -8.52 -0.75 -1.95
N PHE A 104 -7.58 -0.25 -2.77
CA PHE A 104 -6.66 -1.09 -3.54
C PHE A 104 -5.76 -1.96 -2.64
N ILE A 105 -5.17 -1.38 -1.59
CA ILE A 105 -4.35 -2.13 -0.63
C ILE A 105 -5.17 -3.27 -0.02
N ARG A 106 -6.40 -2.99 0.45
CA ARG A 106 -7.30 -3.99 1.03
C ARG A 106 -7.65 -5.09 0.04
N PHE A 107 -7.97 -4.71 -1.20
CA PHE A 107 -8.22 -5.67 -2.28
C PHE A 107 -7.02 -6.59 -2.48
N CYS A 108 -5.82 -6.02 -2.61
CA CYS A 108 -4.60 -6.80 -2.82
C CYS A 108 -4.27 -7.72 -1.64
N LEU A 109 -4.57 -7.33 -0.39
CA LEU A 109 -4.39 -8.20 0.77
C LEU A 109 -5.34 -9.42 0.72
N VAL A 110 -6.62 -9.20 0.45
CA VAL A 110 -7.62 -10.29 0.31
C VAL A 110 -7.22 -11.29 -0.78
N HIS A 111 -6.59 -10.83 -1.85
CA HIS A 111 -6.21 -11.68 -2.98
C HIS A 111 -4.76 -12.18 -2.95
N GLY A 112 -3.96 -11.83 -1.93
CA GLY A 112 -2.53 -12.21 -1.86
C GLY A 112 -1.68 -11.61 -2.99
N GLN A 113 -2.04 -10.41 -3.46
CA GLN A 113 -1.45 -9.77 -4.65
C GLN A 113 -0.66 -8.50 -4.33
N LEU A 114 -0.54 -8.10 -3.07
CA LEU A 114 0.05 -6.82 -2.69
C LEU A 114 1.52 -6.70 -3.10
N ALA A 115 2.33 -7.72 -2.80
CA ALA A 115 3.75 -7.74 -3.14
C ALA A 115 3.96 -7.72 -4.66
N GLU A 116 3.23 -8.57 -5.40
CA GLU A 116 3.35 -8.63 -6.86
C GLU A 116 2.88 -7.33 -7.53
N ALA A 117 1.78 -6.74 -7.08
CA ALA A 117 1.31 -5.46 -7.58
C ALA A 117 2.37 -4.35 -7.38
N LEU A 118 2.95 -4.25 -6.18
CA LEU A 118 3.99 -3.26 -5.92
C LEU A 118 5.28 -3.55 -6.71
N GLN A 119 5.70 -4.81 -6.82
CA GLN A 119 6.86 -5.20 -7.62
C GLN A 119 6.69 -4.76 -9.07
N LEU A 120 5.52 -5.01 -9.67
CA LEU A 120 5.20 -4.56 -11.02
C LEU A 120 5.29 -3.05 -11.17
N CYS A 121 4.75 -2.29 -10.20
CA CYS A 121 4.83 -0.83 -10.19
C CYS A 121 6.28 -0.30 -10.21
N LEU A 122 7.20 -1.05 -9.62
CA LEU A 122 8.61 -0.68 -9.46
C LEU A 122 9.53 -1.21 -10.58
N LEU A 123 8.98 -1.90 -11.60
CA LEU A 123 9.73 -2.38 -12.76
C LEU A 123 10.26 -1.26 -13.67
N ASN A 124 9.70 -0.05 -13.58
CA ASN A 124 10.15 1.11 -14.35
C ASN A 124 10.76 2.16 -13.41
N PRO A 125 12.09 2.16 -13.20
CA PRO A 125 12.76 3.09 -12.30
C PRO A 125 12.57 4.56 -12.70
N GLU A 126 12.47 4.87 -14.00
CA GLU A 126 12.26 6.23 -14.46
C GLU A 126 10.88 6.76 -14.02
N LEU A 127 9.84 5.93 -14.16
CA LEU A 127 8.52 6.27 -13.61
C LEU A 127 8.57 6.43 -12.09
N THR A 128 9.23 5.53 -11.36
CA THR A 128 9.34 5.69 -9.89
C THR A 128 10.03 7.02 -9.54
N ARG A 129 11.08 7.41 -10.28
CA ARG A 129 11.76 8.71 -10.08
C ARG A 129 10.91 9.91 -10.49
N GLU A 130 9.96 9.78 -11.39
CA GLU A 130 8.99 10.86 -11.69
C GLU A 130 8.08 11.13 -10.48
N TRP A 131 7.75 10.09 -9.70
CA TRP A 131 6.79 10.16 -8.60
C TRP A 131 7.41 10.33 -7.22
N TYR A 132 8.66 9.89 -7.04
CA TYR A 132 9.33 9.86 -5.75
C TYR A 132 10.65 10.65 -5.78
N GLY A 133 10.93 11.32 -4.68
CA GLY A 133 12.20 11.96 -4.40
C GLY A 133 13.27 10.94 -3.99
N PRO A 134 14.55 11.37 -3.98
CA PRO A 134 15.70 10.49 -3.77
C PRO A 134 15.74 9.81 -2.39
N ARG A 135 14.92 10.25 -1.42
CA ARG A 135 14.85 9.65 -0.09
C ARG A 135 13.80 8.55 0.01
N SER A 136 12.98 8.34 -1.02
CA SER A 136 12.00 7.27 -1.01
C SER A 136 12.71 5.90 -0.92
N PRO A 137 12.31 5.02 0.01
CA PRO A 137 12.89 3.68 0.10
C PRO A 137 12.61 2.85 -1.17
N LEU A 138 11.60 3.24 -1.98
CA LEU A 138 11.29 2.61 -3.27
C LEU A 138 12.37 2.81 -4.34
N LEU A 139 13.25 3.80 -4.17
CA LEU A 139 14.37 4.08 -5.07
C LEU A 139 15.72 3.49 -4.61
N CYS A 140 15.78 2.94 -3.38
CA CYS A 140 16.95 2.26 -2.85
C CYS A 140 16.80 0.75 -3.09
N PRO A 141 17.63 0.10 -3.93
CA PRO A 141 17.47 -1.30 -4.29
C PRO A 141 17.38 -2.24 -3.09
N GLU A 142 18.24 -2.05 -2.09
CA GLU A 142 18.35 -2.89 -0.90
C GLU A 142 17.09 -2.78 -0.03
N LEU A 143 16.64 -1.54 0.24
CA LEU A 143 15.41 -1.31 1.00
C LEU A 143 14.17 -1.79 0.23
N ARG A 144 14.16 -1.62 -1.09
CA ARG A 144 13.07 -2.08 -1.95
C ARG A 144 12.92 -3.60 -1.92
N GLU A 145 14.03 -4.34 -2.04
CA GLU A 145 14.04 -5.80 -1.93
C GLU A 145 13.51 -6.24 -0.57
N ASP A 146 14.05 -5.67 0.50
CA ASP A 146 13.59 -5.88 1.87
C ASP A 146 12.08 -5.63 2.09
N ILE A 147 11.54 -4.57 1.48
CA ILE A 147 10.12 -4.24 1.54
C ILE A 147 9.30 -5.30 0.80
N LEU A 148 9.71 -5.66 -0.43
CA LEU A 148 9.01 -6.65 -1.23
C LEU A 148 9.00 -8.02 -0.55
N ASP A 149 10.13 -8.46 -0.01
CA ASP A 149 10.24 -9.72 0.72
C ASP A 149 9.29 -9.77 1.93
N SER A 150 9.21 -8.65 2.67
CA SER A 150 8.28 -8.51 3.79
C SER A 150 6.83 -8.62 3.32
N LEU A 151 6.48 -7.98 2.20
CA LEU A 151 5.13 -8.06 1.65
C LEU A 151 4.82 -9.46 1.08
N TYR A 152 5.80 -10.15 0.50
CA TYR A 152 5.63 -11.52 -0.01
C TYR A 152 5.35 -12.51 1.11
N ALA A 153 5.91 -12.29 2.31
CA ALA A 153 5.60 -13.11 3.48
C ALA A 153 4.10 -13.08 3.84
N LEU A 154 3.39 -11.99 3.53
CA LEU A 154 1.94 -11.87 3.77
C LEU A 154 1.10 -12.74 2.83
N ASN A 155 1.64 -13.24 1.70
CA ASN A 155 0.87 -14.06 0.76
C ASN A 155 0.37 -15.38 1.36
N GLY A 156 1.00 -15.86 2.44
CA GLY A 156 0.55 -17.03 3.19
C GLY A 156 -0.57 -16.75 4.21
N VAL A 157 -0.96 -15.49 4.40
CA VAL A 157 -1.95 -15.07 5.38
C VAL A 157 -3.31 -14.85 4.70
N ALA A 158 -4.37 -15.41 5.29
CA ALA A 158 -5.72 -15.17 4.82
C ALA A 158 -6.26 -13.84 5.37
N PHE A 159 -6.87 -13.03 4.51
CA PHE A 159 -7.53 -11.78 4.88
C PHE A 159 -9.01 -11.86 4.49
N ASP A 160 -9.91 -11.57 5.44
CA ASP A 160 -11.36 -11.48 5.25
C ASP A 160 -11.81 -10.06 5.60
N LEU A 161 -11.80 -9.18 4.60
CA LEU A 161 -11.98 -7.74 4.76
C LEU A 161 -13.21 -7.26 3.99
N ASP A 162 -13.95 -6.30 4.54
CA ASP A 162 -15.01 -5.61 3.82
C ASP A 162 -14.41 -4.72 2.72
N LEU A 163 -14.51 -5.18 1.47
CA LEU A 163 -14.00 -4.42 0.32
C LEU A 163 -14.90 -3.25 -0.08
N GLN A 164 -16.12 -3.12 0.44
CA GLN A 164 -17.10 -2.08 0.06
C GLN A 164 -17.23 -0.95 1.10
N ARG A 165 -16.21 -0.80 1.96
CA ARG A 165 -16.15 0.24 3.00
C ARG A 165 -16.25 1.65 2.39
N PRO A 166 -17.26 2.45 2.78
CA PRO A 166 -17.48 3.78 2.21
C PRO A 166 -16.60 4.88 2.82
N ASP A 167 -16.00 4.63 3.98
CA ASP A 167 -15.33 5.60 4.85
C ASP A 167 -13.81 5.70 4.64
N LEU A 168 -13.27 4.99 3.65
CA LEU A 168 -11.83 4.94 3.40
C LEU A 168 -11.24 6.29 2.95
N ASP A 169 -12.06 7.22 2.46
CA ASP A 169 -11.62 8.59 2.17
C ASP A 169 -11.16 9.34 3.44
N GLU A 170 -11.73 9.01 4.61
CA GLU A 170 -11.44 9.71 5.87
C GLU A 170 -10.30 9.04 6.63
N ALA A 171 -10.42 7.73 6.90
CA ALA A 171 -9.45 7.01 7.72
C ALA A 171 -9.37 5.52 7.34
N TRP A 172 -8.32 4.87 7.82
CA TRP A 172 -8.30 3.41 7.90
C TRP A 172 -9.37 2.94 8.91
N PRO A 173 -10.06 1.81 8.64
CA PRO A 173 -11.04 1.28 9.59
C PRO A 173 -10.40 1.10 10.97
N MET A 174 -11.03 1.71 11.98
CA MET A 174 -10.71 1.44 13.37
C MET A 174 -11.40 0.15 13.77
N PHE A 175 -10.68 -0.72 14.48
CA PHE A 175 -11.33 -1.78 15.22
C PHE A 175 -12.25 -1.10 16.24
N SER A 176 -13.55 -1.38 16.19
CA SER A 176 -14.47 -0.89 17.21
C SER A 176 -14.18 -1.66 18.49
N GLU A 177 -14.09 -0.95 19.63
CA GLU A 177 -14.02 -1.56 20.97
C GLU A 177 -15.20 -2.51 21.23
#